data_AF-W9BYJ9-F1
#
_entry.id   AF-W9BYJ9-F1
#
_cell.length_a   1.000
_cell.length_b   1.000
_cell.length_c   1.000
_cell.angle_alpha   90.00
_cell.angle_beta   90.00
_cell.angle_gamma   90.00
#
_symmetry.space_group_name_H-M   'P 1'
#
loop_
_entity.id
_entity.type
_entity.pdbx_description
1 polymer ?
#
loop_
_entity_poly.entity_id
_entity_poly.type
_entity_poly.pdbx_seq_one_letter_code
_entity_poly.pdbx_strand_id
1 'polypeptide(L)'
;MTKWRATIALAALAAGACHGAPREGAEAPARPAAAAHSCADDGDRLPLTGLCTGRAVNYLAMDASASPPAPDGCSWQVMETQMPDGVLLYRGLKCEAGETKLEFAGGAGRGELRLVSSAYLGKIDEPPAYVLVYPVEGDARQGVTARARQAIADPAEAARCSARPARGQGWPRDALVVDGAGGATQTGPRSACGDLGVNDELAAFWRVSQGHGWYFQMGQADMEIDPGSFTLMTKQPDGSWGAM
;
A
#
# COMPACT_ATOMS: atom_id res chain seq x y z
N MET A 1 -13.23 22.14 -59.23
CA MET A 1 -12.81 23.46 -59.75
C MET A 1 -12.07 24.13 -58.59
N THR A 2 -10.80 24.51 -58.59
CA THR A 2 -9.85 24.88 -59.65
C THR A 2 -8.45 24.80 -59.00
N LYS A 3 -7.46 24.30 -59.74
CA LYS A 3 -6.03 24.26 -59.35
C LYS A 3 -5.43 25.67 -59.41
N TRP A 4 -4.44 25.98 -58.59
CA TRP A 4 -3.37 26.88 -59.03
C TRP A 4 -1.98 26.49 -58.50
N ARG A 5 -1.02 26.71 -59.40
CA ARG A 5 0.39 26.32 -59.38
C ARG A 5 1.24 27.58 -59.23
N ALA A 6 2.46 27.41 -58.73
CA ALA A 6 3.75 27.76 -59.38
C ALA A 6 4.74 28.43 -58.40
N THR A 7 5.91 27.85 -58.06
CA THR A 7 7.20 27.65 -58.77
C THR A 7 8.17 28.85 -58.70
N ILE A 8 9.47 28.54 -58.58
CA ILE A 8 10.71 29.28 -58.99
C ILE A 8 11.35 30.16 -57.89
N ALA A 9 12.69 30.22 -57.67
CA ALA A 9 13.86 29.40 -58.02
C ALA A 9 15.15 30.04 -57.40
N LEU A 10 16.24 29.24 -57.38
CA LEU A 10 17.67 29.57 -57.63
C LEU A 10 18.39 30.65 -56.76
N ALA A 11 19.43 30.26 -56.00
CA ALA A 11 20.88 30.27 -56.35
C ALA A 11 21.60 31.49 -55.70
N ALA A 12 22.88 31.55 -55.32
CA ALA A 12 24.05 30.71 -55.51
C ALA A 12 25.12 31.02 -54.43
N LEU A 13 25.99 30.04 -54.18
CA LEU A 13 27.45 30.07 -53.95
C LEU A 13 28.16 31.35 -53.43
N ALA A 14 28.94 31.17 -52.37
CA ALA A 14 30.30 31.70 -52.29
C ALA A 14 31.21 30.72 -51.50
N ALA A 15 32.24 30.22 -52.18
CA ALA A 15 33.34 29.45 -51.62
C ALA A 15 34.47 30.38 -51.18
N GLY A 16 35.15 30.05 -50.08
CA GLY A 16 36.39 30.68 -49.63
C GLY A 16 37.24 29.66 -48.88
N ALA A 17 38.39 29.32 -49.47
CA ALA A 17 39.32 28.28 -49.05
C ALA A 17 40.25 28.70 -47.91
N CYS A 18 40.78 27.74 -47.13
CA CYS A 18 42.23 27.51 -46.94
C CYS A 18 42.57 26.38 -45.93
N HIS A 19 43.33 25.39 -46.42
CA HIS A 19 44.51 24.73 -45.83
C HIS A 19 44.58 24.38 -44.32
N GLY A 20 44.82 23.08 -44.03
CA GLY A 20 45.81 22.69 -43.01
C GLY A 20 45.50 21.50 -42.09
N ALA A 21 46.08 20.35 -42.43
CA ALA A 21 46.57 19.24 -41.56
C ALA A 21 45.57 18.26 -40.86
N PRO A 22 45.93 16.95 -40.79
CA PRO A 22 45.12 15.91 -40.15
C PRO A 22 45.39 15.85 -38.64
N ARG A 23 44.36 15.54 -37.84
CA ARG A 23 44.51 15.14 -36.44
C ARG A 23 43.78 13.83 -36.17
N GLU A 24 44.60 12.82 -35.90
CA GLU A 24 44.33 11.70 -35.02
C GLU A 24 43.52 12.09 -33.77
N GLY A 25 42.64 11.18 -33.37
CA GLY A 25 42.30 10.95 -31.96
C GLY A 25 41.45 12.00 -31.27
N ALA A 26 40.14 11.89 -31.42
CA ALA A 26 39.21 12.25 -30.35
C ALA A 26 38.05 11.25 -30.37
N GLU A 27 38.28 10.12 -29.69
CA GLU A 27 37.21 9.28 -29.19
C GLU A 27 36.28 10.20 -28.39
N ALA A 28 35.06 10.39 -28.90
CA ALA A 28 34.04 11.11 -28.15
C ALA A 28 33.95 10.46 -26.77
N PRO A 29 33.97 11.23 -25.67
CA PRO A 29 33.82 10.63 -24.36
C PRO A 29 32.53 9.84 -24.41
N ALA A 30 32.65 8.51 -24.25
CA ALA A 30 31.50 7.66 -24.04
C ALA A 30 30.69 8.35 -22.95
N ARG A 31 29.48 8.79 -23.31
CA ARG A 31 28.48 9.13 -22.30
C ARG A 31 28.53 7.97 -21.32
N PRO A 32 28.77 8.18 -20.02
CA PRO A 32 28.57 7.10 -19.08
C PRO A 32 27.17 6.58 -19.37
N ALA A 33 27.08 5.31 -19.80
CA ALA A 33 25.80 4.63 -19.86
C ALA A 33 25.17 4.93 -18.51
N ALA A 34 24.01 5.61 -18.51
CA ALA A 34 23.27 5.89 -17.31
C ALA A 34 23.26 4.56 -16.56
N ALA A 35 23.97 4.49 -15.42
CA ALA A 35 24.03 3.26 -14.66
C ALA A 35 22.57 2.91 -14.45
N ALA A 36 22.08 1.83 -15.06
CA ALA A 36 20.84 1.26 -14.62
C ALA A 36 21.12 0.95 -13.15
N HIS A 37 20.54 1.75 -12.25
CA HIS A 37 20.79 1.65 -10.83
C HIS A 37 20.13 0.35 -10.36
N SER A 38 20.74 -0.77 -10.68
CA SER A 38 20.37 -2.07 -10.15
C SER A 38 20.50 -1.96 -8.64
N CYS A 39 19.51 -2.51 -7.95
CA CYS A 39 19.63 -2.79 -6.54
C CYS A 39 20.60 -3.95 -6.41
N ALA A 40 21.90 -3.65 -6.42
CA ALA A 40 22.92 -4.64 -6.15
C ALA A 40 22.58 -5.27 -4.78
N ASP A 41 22.35 -6.59 -4.80
CA ASP A 41 22.03 -7.47 -3.67
C ASP A 41 20.68 -7.24 -2.95
N ASP A 42 19.93 -6.17 -3.25
CA ASP A 42 18.69 -5.80 -2.56
C ASP A 42 17.40 -6.11 -3.37
N GLY A 43 17.47 -7.02 -4.33
CA GLY A 43 16.33 -7.47 -5.14
C GLY A 43 15.82 -6.42 -6.14
N ASP A 44 14.58 -6.55 -6.64
CA ASP A 44 14.03 -5.57 -7.60
C ASP A 44 13.66 -4.24 -6.94
N ARG A 45 13.47 -3.21 -7.77
CA ARG A 45 12.90 -1.94 -7.31
C ARG A 45 11.38 -2.04 -7.24
N LEU A 46 10.83 -1.47 -6.18
CA LEU A 46 9.41 -1.27 -6.05
C LEU A 46 8.91 -0.21 -7.07
N PRO A 47 7.74 -0.43 -7.70
CA PRO A 47 7.33 0.33 -8.88
C PRO A 47 6.91 1.78 -8.62
N LEU A 48 6.36 2.10 -7.44
CA LEU A 48 5.87 3.44 -7.08
C LEU A 48 6.95 4.26 -6.39
N THR A 49 7.64 3.68 -5.39
CA THR A 49 8.67 4.43 -4.65
C THR A 49 10.05 4.38 -5.30
N GLY A 50 10.33 3.35 -6.10
CA GLY A 50 11.66 3.06 -6.63
C GLY A 50 12.64 2.52 -5.59
N LEU A 51 12.20 2.24 -4.36
CA LEU A 51 13.03 1.64 -3.30
C LEU A 51 13.42 0.21 -3.69
N CYS A 52 14.62 -0.23 -3.30
CA CYS A 52 14.99 -1.64 -3.43
C CYS A 52 14.19 -2.48 -2.44
N THR A 53 13.56 -3.55 -2.90
CA THR A 53 12.72 -4.47 -2.10
C THR A 53 13.41 -4.90 -0.80
N GLY A 54 14.68 -5.31 -0.86
CA GLY A 54 15.47 -5.72 0.32
C GLY A 54 15.68 -4.60 1.34
N ARG A 55 15.73 -3.34 0.90
CA ARG A 55 15.83 -2.16 1.79
C ARG A 55 14.48 -1.66 2.26
N ALA A 56 13.44 -1.84 1.46
CA ALA A 56 12.09 -1.37 1.75
C ALA A 56 11.51 -1.99 3.04
N VAL A 57 11.94 -3.21 3.40
CA VAL A 57 11.52 -3.89 4.64
C VAL A 57 11.85 -3.07 5.90
N ASN A 58 12.92 -2.25 5.86
CA ASN A 58 13.34 -1.43 7.00
C ASN A 58 12.43 -0.23 7.25
N TYR A 59 11.54 0.09 6.32
CA TYR A 59 10.54 1.14 6.50
C TYR A 59 9.28 0.62 7.18
N LEU A 60 9.06 -0.70 7.21
CA LEU A 60 7.82 -1.27 7.72
C LEU A 60 7.72 -1.11 9.24
N ALA A 61 6.62 -0.53 9.72
CA ALA A 61 6.29 -0.34 11.13
C ALA A 61 5.81 -1.66 11.80
N MET A 62 6.56 -2.75 11.61
CA MET A 62 6.23 -4.08 12.12
C MET A 62 7.15 -4.52 13.26
N ASP A 63 6.58 -5.24 14.22
CA ASP A 63 7.36 -6.09 15.13
C ASP A 63 7.62 -7.42 14.41
N ALA A 64 8.83 -7.59 13.87
CA ALA A 64 9.20 -8.79 13.14
C ALA A 64 9.07 -10.08 13.98
N SER A 65 9.10 -9.98 15.31
CA SER A 65 8.88 -11.12 16.21
C SER A 65 7.41 -11.48 16.39
N ALA A 66 6.51 -10.58 16.03
CA ALA A 66 5.07 -10.75 16.06
C ALA A 66 4.46 -11.03 14.67
N SER A 67 5.24 -10.89 13.59
CA SER A 67 4.80 -11.23 12.24
C SER A 67 4.55 -12.73 12.09
N PRO A 68 3.44 -13.14 11.45
CA PRO A 68 3.18 -14.54 11.18
C PRO A 68 4.23 -15.14 10.22
N PRO A 69 4.59 -16.43 10.37
CA PRO A 69 5.42 -17.10 9.38
C PRO A 69 4.68 -17.15 8.03
N ALA A 70 5.44 -17.12 6.93
CA ALA A 70 4.84 -17.36 5.62
C ALA A 70 4.39 -18.83 5.54
N PRO A 71 3.21 -19.14 4.98
CA PRO A 71 2.79 -20.51 4.71
C PRO A 71 3.74 -21.23 3.76
N ASP A 72 3.74 -22.56 3.81
CA ASP A 72 4.57 -23.39 2.94
C ASP A 72 4.31 -23.08 1.45
N GLY A 73 5.39 -22.95 0.67
CA GLY A 73 5.31 -22.59 -0.75
C GLY A 73 5.05 -21.10 -1.02
N CYS A 74 5.00 -20.26 0.00
CA CYS A 74 4.84 -18.82 -0.11
C CYS A 74 5.99 -18.07 0.56
N SER A 75 6.17 -16.80 0.18
CA SER A 75 7.10 -15.88 0.81
C SER A 75 6.44 -14.54 1.06
N TRP A 76 6.79 -13.90 2.17
CA TRP A 76 6.40 -12.51 2.40
C TRP A 76 7.28 -11.58 1.57
N GLN A 77 6.65 -10.70 0.77
CA GLN A 77 7.35 -9.67 0.01
C GLN A 77 6.78 -8.29 0.29
N VAL A 78 7.62 -7.26 0.22
CA VAL A 78 7.17 -5.88 0.33
C VAL A 78 6.44 -5.50 -0.96
N MET A 79 5.24 -4.99 -0.79
CA MET A 79 4.33 -4.54 -1.84
C MET A 79 3.99 -3.07 -1.64
N GLU A 80 3.43 -2.45 -2.68
CA GLU A 80 3.04 -1.05 -2.66
C GLU A 80 1.61 -0.86 -3.15
N THR A 81 0.90 0.04 -2.48
CA THR A 81 -0.39 0.56 -2.95
C THR A 81 -0.30 2.08 -3.05
N GLN A 82 -0.72 2.63 -4.18
CA GLN A 82 -0.87 4.08 -4.33
C GLN A 82 -1.98 4.58 -3.39
N MET A 83 -1.66 5.55 -2.54
CA MET A 83 -2.62 6.23 -1.67
C MET A 83 -2.80 7.69 -2.14
N PRO A 84 -3.84 8.42 -1.72
CA PRO A 84 -4.04 9.81 -2.13
C PRO A 84 -2.85 10.72 -1.80
N ASP A 85 -2.27 10.56 -0.61
CA ASP A 85 -1.22 11.45 -0.09
C ASP A 85 0.18 10.80 -0.07
N GLY A 86 0.34 9.63 -0.71
CA GLY A 86 1.60 8.88 -0.63
C GLY A 86 1.51 7.46 -1.16
N VAL A 87 2.36 6.58 -0.63
CA VAL A 87 2.38 5.16 -0.98
C VAL A 87 2.28 4.34 0.29
N LEU A 88 1.37 3.38 0.34
CA LEU A 88 1.33 2.39 1.41
C LEU A 88 2.32 1.28 1.09
N LEU A 89 3.30 1.08 1.97
CA LEU A 89 4.12 -0.13 2.02
C LEU A 89 3.46 -1.14 2.94
N TYR A 90 3.46 -2.41 2.52
CA TYR A 90 2.97 -3.53 3.32
C TYR A 90 3.67 -4.83 2.89
N ARG A 91 3.59 -5.87 3.71
CA ARG A 91 3.96 -7.23 3.30
C ARG A 91 2.73 -7.98 2.82
N GLY A 92 2.82 -8.49 1.60
CA GLY A 92 1.87 -9.42 1.01
C GLY A 92 2.53 -10.76 0.72
N LEU A 93 1.74 -11.83 0.67
CA LEU A 93 2.24 -13.13 0.23
C LEU A 93 2.52 -13.10 -1.27
N LYS A 94 3.58 -13.83 -1.65
CA LYS A 94 3.84 -14.27 -3.01
C LYS A 94 4.05 -15.78 -2.99
N CYS A 95 3.21 -16.48 -3.72
CA CYS A 95 3.24 -17.93 -3.88
C CYS A 95 3.43 -18.26 -5.38
N GLU A 96 3.40 -19.53 -5.75
CA GLU A 96 3.51 -19.95 -7.16
C GLU A 96 2.36 -19.39 -8.02
N ALA A 97 1.14 -19.37 -7.50
CA ALA A 97 -0.05 -18.94 -8.23
C ALA A 97 -0.12 -17.42 -8.47
N GLY A 98 0.51 -16.62 -7.61
CA GLY A 98 0.48 -15.16 -7.75
C GLY A 98 1.06 -14.41 -6.56
N GLU A 99 0.73 -13.12 -6.51
CA GLU A 99 1.13 -12.24 -5.43
C GLU A 99 -0.04 -11.37 -4.96
N THR A 100 -0.01 -11.03 -3.67
CA THR A 100 -1.06 -10.27 -3.01
C THR A 100 -0.95 -8.79 -3.35
N LYS A 101 -1.96 -8.24 -4.03
CA LYS A 101 -2.02 -6.81 -4.38
C LYS A 101 -3.27 -6.16 -3.82
N LEU A 102 -3.06 -5.03 -3.15
CA LEU A 102 -4.12 -4.15 -2.69
C LEU A 102 -4.18 -2.91 -3.60
N GLU A 103 -5.39 -2.46 -3.88
CA GLU A 103 -5.65 -1.19 -4.56
C GLU A 103 -6.51 -0.29 -3.67
N PHE A 104 -6.15 0.99 -3.59
CA PHE A 104 -6.95 1.96 -2.86
C PHE A 104 -8.11 2.48 -3.70
N ALA A 105 -9.31 2.41 -3.14
CA ALA A 105 -10.50 3.07 -3.66
C ALA A 105 -11.00 4.09 -2.64
N GLY A 106 -11.01 5.37 -3.03
CA GLY A 106 -11.61 6.44 -2.23
C GLY A 106 -13.14 6.42 -2.33
N GLY A 107 -13.83 6.60 -1.20
CA GLY A 107 -15.29 6.68 -1.14
C GLY A 107 -15.78 7.83 -0.26
N ALA A 108 -17.09 8.10 -0.33
CA ALA A 108 -17.73 9.07 0.54
C ALA A 108 -17.67 8.58 1.99
N GLY A 109 -16.84 9.23 2.82
CA GLY A 109 -16.74 8.96 4.26
C GLY A 109 -15.68 7.93 4.69
N ARG A 110 -15.09 7.17 3.75
CA ARG A 110 -13.99 6.22 4.01
C ARG A 110 -13.21 5.88 2.75
N GLY A 111 -11.99 5.39 2.91
CA GLY A 111 -11.25 4.68 1.88
C GLY A 111 -11.42 3.16 2.03
N GLU A 112 -11.08 2.42 0.98
CA GLU A 112 -11.07 0.96 0.96
C GLU A 112 -9.77 0.48 0.31
N LEU A 113 -9.12 -0.52 0.91
CA LEU A 113 -8.07 -1.30 0.25
C LEU A 113 -8.69 -2.61 -0.23
N ARG A 114 -8.74 -2.77 -1.54
CA ARG A 114 -9.37 -3.92 -2.20
C ARG A 114 -8.32 -4.91 -2.66
N LEU A 115 -8.59 -6.21 -2.46
CA LEU A 115 -7.72 -7.27 -2.93
C LEU A 115 -7.91 -7.48 -4.44
N VAL A 116 -7.04 -6.89 -5.26
CA VAL A 116 -7.12 -7.00 -6.74
C VAL A 116 -6.37 -8.21 -7.28
N SER A 117 -5.48 -8.79 -6.47
CA SER A 117 -4.77 -10.03 -6.76
C SER A 117 -4.51 -10.78 -5.46
N SER A 118 -4.82 -12.07 -5.43
CA SER A 118 -4.50 -13.02 -4.36
C SER A 118 -3.22 -13.78 -4.72
N ALA A 119 -2.39 -14.07 -3.73
CA ALA A 119 -1.26 -14.97 -3.88
C ALA A 119 -1.69 -16.42 -4.18
N TYR A 120 -2.89 -16.81 -3.77
CA TYR A 120 -3.43 -18.16 -3.95
C TYR A 120 -4.29 -18.29 -5.22
N LEU A 121 -5.06 -17.26 -5.54
CA LEU A 121 -6.05 -17.30 -6.62
C LEU A 121 -5.64 -16.50 -7.87
N GLY A 122 -4.58 -15.70 -7.77
CA GLY A 122 -4.19 -14.76 -8.82
C GLY A 122 -5.16 -13.57 -8.90
N LYS A 123 -5.38 -13.05 -10.10
CA LYS A 123 -6.21 -11.86 -10.33
C LYS A 123 -7.67 -12.09 -9.90
N ILE A 124 -8.25 -11.10 -9.24
CA ILE A 124 -9.66 -11.13 -8.79
C ILE A 124 -10.51 -10.21 -9.67
N ASP A 125 -11.60 -10.75 -10.23
CA ASP A 125 -12.50 -10.01 -11.13
C ASP A 125 -13.43 -9.04 -10.37
N GLU A 126 -13.87 -9.43 -9.17
CA GLU A 126 -14.66 -8.59 -8.26
C GLU A 126 -13.90 -8.40 -6.93
N PRO A 127 -12.94 -7.45 -6.87
CA PRO A 127 -12.07 -7.26 -5.73
C PRO A 127 -12.85 -6.94 -4.44
N PRO A 128 -12.80 -7.80 -3.41
CA PRO A 128 -13.42 -7.48 -2.12
C PRO A 128 -12.62 -6.42 -1.37
N ALA A 129 -13.29 -5.62 -0.53
CA ALA A 129 -12.61 -4.74 0.42
C ALA A 129 -12.04 -5.59 1.57
N TYR A 130 -10.72 -5.56 1.73
CA TYR A 130 -10.02 -6.24 2.83
C TYR A 130 -9.77 -5.31 4.01
N VAL A 131 -9.62 -4.02 3.75
CA VAL A 131 -9.39 -3.02 4.78
C VAL A 131 -10.24 -1.79 4.50
N LEU A 132 -11.01 -1.36 5.49
CA LEU A 132 -11.66 -0.06 5.47
C LEU A 132 -10.75 0.96 6.16
N VAL A 133 -10.57 2.10 5.53
CA VAL A 133 -9.63 3.14 5.96
C VAL A 133 -10.43 4.36 6.41
N TYR A 134 -10.23 4.77 7.66
CA TYR A 134 -10.88 5.94 8.25
C TYR A 134 -9.85 6.92 8.80
N PRO A 135 -10.09 8.24 8.71
CA PRO A 135 -9.32 9.18 9.51
C PRO A 135 -9.66 8.95 10.99
N VAL A 136 -8.61 8.86 11.81
CA VAL A 136 -8.68 8.68 13.26
C VAL A 136 -7.71 9.66 13.91
N GLU A 137 -8.27 10.57 14.72
CA GLU A 137 -7.52 11.59 15.43
C GLU A 137 -7.40 11.24 16.92
N GLY A 138 -6.30 11.68 17.54
CA GLY A 138 -6.09 11.54 18.98
C GLY A 138 -5.78 10.10 19.42
N ASP A 139 -6.30 9.72 20.59
CA ASP A 139 -6.07 8.38 21.17
C ASP A 139 -6.74 7.29 20.32
N ALA A 140 -5.97 6.24 20.00
CA ALA A 140 -6.41 5.15 19.14
C ALA A 140 -7.72 4.50 19.61
N ARG A 141 -7.84 4.24 20.91
CA ARG A 141 -9.03 3.58 21.46
C ARG A 141 -10.24 4.50 21.41
N GLN A 142 -10.07 5.77 21.78
CA GLN A 142 -11.15 6.76 21.73
C GLN A 142 -11.60 7.01 20.29
N GLY A 143 -10.67 7.20 19.36
CA GLY A 143 -10.97 7.47 17.96
C GLY A 143 -11.68 6.31 17.27
N VAL A 144 -11.22 5.07 17.48
CA VAL A 144 -11.91 3.85 16.99
C VAL A 144 -13.29 3.71 17.62
N THR A 145 -13.43 3.97 18.93
CA THR A 145 -14.74 3.94 19.61
C THR A 145 -15.70 4.95 18.99
N ALA A 146 -15.25 6.19 18.79
CA ALA A 146 -16.07 7.25 18.21
C ALA A 146 -16.51 6.88 16.79
N ARG A 147 -15.59 6.38 15.96
CA ARG A 147 -15.88 5.97 14.58
C ARG A 147 -16.91 4.84 14.52
N ALA A 148 -16.72 3.78 15.32
CA ALA A 148 -17.66 2.66 15.32
C ALA A 148 -19.05 3.09 15.82
N ARG A 149 -19.12 3.91 16.87
CA ARG A 149 -20.40 4.44 17.37
C ARG A 149 -21.16 5.27 16.35
N GLN A 150 -20.47 6.04 15.52
CA GLN A 150 -21.10 6.82 14.44
C GLN A 150 -21.75 5.94 13.36
N ALA A 151 -21.31 4.69 13.20
CA ALA A 151 -21.88 3.74 12.26
C ALA A 151 -23.08 2.96 12.83
N ILE A 152 -23.34 3.05 14.13
CA ILE A 152 -24.45 2.36 14.81
C ILE A 152 -25.69 3.26 14.80
N ALA A 153 -26.79 2.75 14.25
CA ALA A 153 -28.03 3.51 14.10
C ALA A 153 -28.76 3.76 15.44
N ASP A 154 -28.74 2.79 16.37
CA ASP A 154 -29.34 2.93 17.69
C ASP A 154 -28.38 3.65 18.66
N PRO A 155 -28.69 4.86 19.15
CA PRO A 155 -27.84 5.58 20.10
C PRO A 155 -27.65 4.83 21.43
N ALA A 156 -28.64 4.04 21.87
CA ALA A 156 -28.56 3.29 23.12
C ALA A 156 -27.60 2.10 23.01
N GLU A 157 -27.57 1.43 21.86
CA GLU A 157 -26.54 0.44 21.52
C GLU A 157 -25.16 1.11 21.42
N ALA A 158 -25.06 2.18 20.62
CA ALA A 158 -23.81 2.89 20.40
C ALA A 158 -23.14 3.31 21.72
N ALA A 159 -23.91 3.84 22.67
CA ALA A 159 -23.41 4.26 23.98
C ALA A 159 -22.74 3.13 24.79
N ARG A 160 -23.08 1.86 24.54
CA ARG A 160 -22.54 0.69 25.24
C ARG A 160 -21.26 0.14 24.61
N CYS A 161 -20.96 0.54 23.38
CA CYS A 161 -19.85 0.01 22.60
C CYS A 161 -18.55 0.78 22.86
N SER A 162 -17.43 0.10 23.05
CA SER A 162 -16.12 0.71 23.26
C SER A 162 -14.99 -0.15 22.71
N ALA A 163 -13.92 0.49 22.23
CA ALA A 163 -12.75 -0.22 21.77
C ALA A 163 -11.98 -0.85 22.94
N ARG A 164 -11.53 -2.07 22.75
CA ARG A 164 -10.69 -2.84 23.68
C ARG A 164 -9.62 -3.61 22.91
N PRO A 165 -8.53 -4.06 23.56
CA PRO A 165 -7.57 -4.97 22.94
C PRO A 165 -8.28 -6.23 22.44
N ALA A 166 -7.90 -6.66 21.24
CA ALA A 166 -8.54 -7.76 20.54
C ALA A 166 -8.10 -9.15 21.02
N ARG A 167 -6.80 -9.31 21.33
CA ARG A 167 -6.18 -10.55 21.83
C ARG A 167 -6.45 -11.81 20.97
N GLY A 168 -6.73 -11.65 19.68
CA GLY A 168 -6.78 -12.77 18.73
C GLY A 168 -5.40 -13.39 18.52
N GLN A 169 -5.34 -14.71 18.35
CA GLN A 169 -4.09 -15.39 18.02
C GLN A 169 -3.59 -14.93 16.64
N GLY A 170 -2.29 -14.59 16.54
CA GLY A 170 -1.69 -14.10 15.30
C GLY A 170 -2.02 -12.65 14.95
N TRP A 171 -2.82 -11.95 15.77
CA TRP A 171 -3.14 -10.54 15.52
C TRP A 171 -2.03 -9.64 16.06
N PRO A 172 -1.81 -8.46 15.45
CA PRO A 172 -0.89 -7.47 15.98
C PRO A 172 -1.21 -7.09 17.44
N ARG A 173 -0.17 -6.81 18.24
CA ARG A 173 -0.31 -6.53 19.68
C ARG A 173 -1.16 -5.29 19.99
N ASP A 174 -1.19 -4.35 19.05
CA ASP A 174 -1.96 -3.12 19.09
C ASP A 174 -3.37 -3.25 18.50
N ALA A 175 -3.78 -4.46 18.06
CA ALA A 175 -5.09 -4.69 17.50
C ALA A 175 -6.21 -4.42 18.53
N LEU A 176 -7.23 -3.71 18.06
CA LEU A 176 -8.42 -3.32 18.81
C LEU A 176 -9.68 -3.94 18.20
N VAL A 177 -10.69 -4.18 19.03
CA VAL A 177 -12.05 -4.49 18.59
C VAL A 177 -13.02 -3.60 19.34
N VAL A 178 -14.13 -3.24 18.72
CA VAL A 178 -15.21 -2.49 19.38
C VAL A 178 -16.27 -3.47 19.87
N ASP A 179 -16.58 -3.38 21.15
CA ASP A 179 -17.39 -4.36 21.85
C ASP A 179 -18.22 -3.69 22.97
N GLY A 180 -19.33 -4.31 23.34
CA GLY A 180 -20.10 -3.99 24.52
C GLY A 180 -19.42 -4.45 25.82
N ALA A 181 -19.93 -3.94 26.94
CA ALA A 181 -19.48 -4.35 28.26
C ALA A 181 -19.63 -5.88 28.47
N GLY A 182 -18.58 -6.52 29.01
CA GLY A 182 -18.57 -7.97 29.27
C GLY A 182 -18.37 -8.83 28.02
N GLY A 183 -18.15 -8.25 26.84
CA GLY A 183 -18.03 -9.04 25.61
C GLY A 183 -16.84 -10.01 25.58
N ALA A 184 -15.74 -9.67 26.26
CA ALA A 184 -14.55 -10.51 26.37
C ALA A 184 -14.75 -11.80 27.21
N THR A 185 -15.84 -11.91 27.97
CA THR A 185 -16.12 -13.10 28.79
C THR A 185 -17.08 -14.07 28.13
N GLN A 186 -17.59 -13.75 26.93
CA GLN A 186 -18.49 -14.61 26.19
C GLN A 186 -17.70 -15.66 25.40
N THR A 187 -18.25 -16.87 25.30
CA THR A 187 -17.64 -17.99 24.57
C THR A 187 -18.40 -18.28 23.28
N GLY A 188 -17.68 -18.51 22.19
CA GLY A 188 -18.25 -18.83 20.88
C GLY A 188 -18.26 -17.65 19.91
N PRO A 189 -18.56 -17.88 18.61
CA PRO A 189 -18.60 -16.83 17.60
C PRO A 189 -19.59 -15.72 17.95
N ARG A 190 -19.18 -14.48 17.76
CA ARG A 190 -20.02 -13.31 18.05
C ARG A 190 -19.92 -12.22 16.99
N SER A 191 -21.00 -11.44 16.91
CA SER A 191 -21.06 -10.16 16.22
C SER A 191 -21.78 -9.15 17.11
N ALA A 192 -21.18 -7.99 17.36
CA ALA A 192 -21.79 -6.93 18.17
C ALA A 192 -21.18 -5.56 17.84
N CYS A 193 -21.91 -4.48 18.18
CA CYS A 193 -21.49 -3.09 17.95
C CYS A 193 -21.41 -2.70 16.47
N GLY A 194 -22.38 -3.17 15.69
CA GLY A 194 -22.53 -2.86 14.26
C GLY A 194 -21.39 -3.38 13.38
N ASP A 195 -21.38 -2.91 12.13
CA ASP A 195 -20.46 -3.36 11.06
C ASP A 195 -18.98 -3.08 11.33
N LEU A 196 -18.70 -2.17 12.25
CA LEU A 196 -17.37 -1.74 12.67
C LEU A 196 -16.97 -2.30 14.04
N GLY A 197 -17.83 -3.17 14.59
CA GLY A 197 -17.64 -3.87 15.83
C GLY A 197 -16.81 -5.13 15.69
N VAL A 198 -16.82 -5.92 16.76
CA VAL A 198 -16.31 -7.29 16.75
C VAL A 198 -17.22 -8.16 15.90
N ASN A 199 -16.60 -8.90 14.98
CA ASN A 199 -17.25 -9.88 14.13
C ASN A 199 -16.27 -11.05 13.93
N ASP A 200 -16.52 -12.16 14.61
CA ASP A 200 -15.63 -13.32 14.59
C ASP A 200 -15.68 -14.07 13.25
N GLU A 201 -16.78 -13.97 12.50
CA GLU A 201 -16.89 -14.58 11.17
C GLU A 201 -15.98 -13.88 10.16
N LEU A 202 -15.82 -12.55 10.30
CA LEU A 202 -14.94 -11.75 9.46
C LEU A 202 -13.49 -11.68 9.96
N ALA A 203 -13.19 -12.27 11.13
CA ALA A 203 -11.92 -12.09 11.83
C ALA A 203 -11.50 -10.61 11.89
N ALA A 204 -12.46 -9.72 12.18
CA ALA A 204 -12.29 -8.29 11.97
C ALA A 204 -11.69 -7.57 13.17
N PHE A 205 -10.76 -6.65 12.91
CA PHE A 205 -10.13 -5.82 13.94
C PHE A 205 -9.63 -4.48 13.39
N TRP A 206 -9.38 -3.58 14.32
CA TRP A 206 -8.81 -2.26 14.08
C TRP A 206 -7.33 -2.24 14.41
N ARG A 207 -6.56 -1.51 13.61
CA ARG A 207 -5.30 -0.88 14.04
C ARG A 207 -5.40 0.62 13.83
N VAL A 208 -4.60 1.37 14.57
CA VAL A 208 -4.47 2.81 14.36
C VAL A 208 -2.99 3.12 14.20
N SER A 209 -2.64 3.71 13.07
CA SER A 209 -1.28 4.16 12.79
C SER A 209 -1.31 5.36 11.84
N GLN A 210 -0.38 6.28 12.01
CA GLN A 210 -0.13 7.40 11.09
C GLN A 210 -1.40 8.22 10.76
N GLY A 211 -2.24 8.48 11.77
CA GLY A 211 -3.50 9.25 11.62
C GLY A 211 -4.67 8.48 11.01
N HIS A 212 -4.51 7.19 10.75
CA HIS A 212 -5.51 6.35 10.10
C HIS A 212 -5.95 5.21 11.01
N GLY A 213 -7.25 4.93 11.01
CA GLY A 213 -7.85 3.69 11.50
C GLY A 213 -8.01 2.71 10.36
N TRP A 214 -7.34 1.57 10.48
CA TRP A 214 -7.35 0.46 9.53
C TRP A 214 -8.24 -0.64 10.09
N TYR A 215 -9.43 -0.81 9.52
CA TYR A 215 -10.35 -1.88 9.90
C TYR A 215 -10.19 -3.06 8.95
N PHE A 216 -9.48 -4.09 9.39
CA PHE A 216 -9.20 -5.30 8.65
C PHE A 216 -10.42 -6.24 8.72
N GLN A 217 -10.80 -6.80 7.57
CA GLN A 217 -11.88 -7.76 7.40
C GLN A 217 -11.34 -8.96 6.61
N MET A 218 -10.64 -9.86 7.31
CA MET A 218 -9.81 -10.88 6.66
C MET A 218 -10.61 -12.15 6.30
N GLY A 219 -11.82 -12.30 6.83
CA GLY A 219 -12.63 -13.50 6.64
C GLY A 219 -12.02 -14.72 7.33
N GLN A 220 -12.40 -15.91 6.88
CA GLN A 220 -11.90 -17.20 7.39
C GLN A 220 -10.70 -17.74 6.58
N ALA A 221 -10.23 -17.01 5.57
CA ALA A 221 -9.13 -17.44 4.72
C ALA A 221 -7.76 -17.14 5.35
N ASP A 222 -6.71 -17.78 4.85
CA ASP A 222 -5.34 -17.50 5.25
C ASP A 222 -5.00 -16.02 5.02
N MET A 223 -4.29 -15.42 5.97
CA MET A 223 -3.91 -14.01 5.90
C MET A 223 -2.89 -13.80 4.80
N GLU A 224 -3.32 -13.21 3.68
CA GLU A 224 -2.46 -12.91 2.53
C GLU A 224 -1.64 -11.61 2.71
N ILE A 225 -1.97 -10.83 3.73
CA ILE A 225 -1.27 -9.61 4.13
C ILE A 225 -0.79 -9.75 5.58
N ASP A 226 0.34 -9.12 5.91
CA ASP A 226 0.76 -8.90 7.29
C ASP A 226 0.17 -7.57 7.78
N PRO A 227 -0.91 -7.57 8.59
CA PRO A 227 -1.56 -6.34 9.02
C PRO A 227 -0.64 -5.47 9.87
N GLY A 228 0.39 -6.07 10.48
CA GLY A 228 1.44 -5.40 11.26
C GLY A 228 2.30 -4.46 10.42
N SER A 229 2.42 -4.72 9.12
CA SER A 229 3.39 -4.08 8.23
C SER A 229 2.96 -2.76 7.60
N PHE A 230 1.67 -2.39 7.69
CA PHE A 230 1.14 -1.22 7.02
C PHE A 230 1.87 0.06 7.42
N THR A 231 2.52 0.69 6.44
CA THR A 231 3.30 1.92 6.61
C THR A 231 3.02 2.87 5.47
N LEU A 232 2.41 4.01 5.78
CA LEU A 232 2.21 5.09 4.83
C LEU A 232 3.50 5.89 4.66
N MET A 233 3.98 5.95 3.43
CA MET A 233 5.18 6.66 3.02
C MET A 233 4.81 7.95 2.29
N THR A 234 5.52 9.02 2.60
CA THR A 234 5.42 10.30 1.91
C THR A 234 6.78 10.75 1.42
N LYS A 235 6.79 11.56 0.35
CA LYS A 235 8.02 12.22 -0.10
C LYS A 235 8.35 13.36 0.85
N GLN A 236 9.58 13.35 1.35
CA GLN A 236 10.15 14.41 2.15
C GLN A 236 10.57 15.60 1.27
N PRO A 237 10.85 16.78 1.84
CA PRO A 237 11.25 17.96 1.08
C PRO A 237 12.51 17.77 0.22
N ASP A 238 13.41 16.86 0.61
CA ASP A 238 14.61 16.50 -0.14
C ASP A 238 14.36 15.47 -1.26
N GLY A 239 13.10 15.04 -1.44
CA GLY A 239 12.68 14.06 -2.42
C GLY A 239 12.85 12.60 -2.00
N SER A 240 13.40 12.34 -0.80
CA SER A 240 13.49 10.99 -0.23
C SER A 240 12.13 10.49 0.25
N TRP A 241 11.98 9.17 0.43
CA TRP A 241 10.79 8.58 1.03
C TRP A 241 10.98 8.42 2.53
N GLY A 242 9.99 8.83 3.31
CA GLY A 242 9.93 8.63 4.76
C GLY A 242 8.55 8.19 5.21
N ALA A 243 8.50 7.43 6.31
CA ALA A 243 7.22 7.13 6.96
C ALA A 243 6.60 8.45 7.48
N MET A 244 5.28 8.59 7.31
CA MET A 244 4.49 9.69 7.87
C MET A 244 4.45 9.63 9.40
#